data_AF-A0A919N2C3-F1
#
_entry.id   AF-A0A919N2C3-F1
#
_cell.length_a   1.000
_cell.length_b   1.000
_cell.length_c   1.000
_cell.angle_alpha   90.00
_cell.angle_beta   90.00
_cell.angle_gamma   90.00
#
_symmetry.space_group_name_H-M   'P 1'
#
loop_
_entity.id
_entity.type
_entity.pdbx_description
1 polymer ?
#
loop_
_entity_poly.entity_id
_entity_poly.type
_entity_poly.pdbx_seq_one_letter_code
_entity_poly.pdbx_strand_id
1 'polypeptide(L)'
;MHLFRDLEPARDRAAAFRSGNGTTAILVHGDPVAERVIIEPHGPVVTIDRPGAAATGHGGNYCRLVDFTTAEVSAWWGGLPRHRAFVSRADGVVVQQINGGPAEVGVAGCTPYGQAGLILIGGLTVVAGDAAVTGERVTVRSDALVLTGPGDLVALARHSYTDLLLRHVARHAPAYLGTTQDRDGYQRTINPAGHAASGPRAGR
;
A
#
# COMPACT_ATOMS: atom_id res chain seq x y z
N MET A 1 15.18 -10.29 -8.49
CA MET A 1 13.80 -9.76 -8.33
C MET A 1 13.14 -10.58 -7.24
N HIS A 2 12.79 -9.96 -6.11
CA HIS A 2 12.14 -10.64 -4.98
C HIS A 2 10.67 -10.20 -4.94
N LEU A 3 9.79 -11.06 -5.44
CA LEU A 3 8.34 -10.83 -5.45
C LEU A 3 7.62 -12.03 -4.86
N PHE A 4 6.47 -11.78 -4.25
CA PHE A 4 5.51 -12.81 -3.89
C PHE A 4 4.16 -12.47 -4.51
N ARG A 5 3.47 -13.47 -5.07
CA ARG A 5 2.19 -13.30 -5.75
C ARG A 5 1.15 -14.30 -5.26
N ASP A 6 -0.10 -13.89 -5.31
CA ASP A 6 -1.26 -14.73 -5.01
C ASP A 6 -2.35 -14.49 -6.07
N LEU A 7 -3.06 -15.56 -6.41
CA LEU A 7 -4.14 -15.57 -7.41
C LEU A 7 -5.53 -15.56 -6.76
N GLU A 8 -5.60 -15.43 -5.44
CA GLU A 8 -6.83 -15.20 -4.70
C GLU A 8 -6.71 -13.94 -3.82
N PRO A 9 -7.80 -13.19 -3.60
CA PRO A 9 -7.85 -12.15 -2.58
C PRO A 9 -7.66 -12.72 -1.17
N ALA A 10 -7.16 -11.89 -0.25
CA ALA A 10 -7.11 -12.27 1.16
C ALA A 10 -8.49 -12.30 1.79
N ARG A 11 -8.81 -13.45 2.37
CA ARG A 11 -10.04 -13.67 3.15
C ARG A 11 -9.94 -13.09 4.56
N ASP A 12 -8.72 -12.91 5.07
CA ASP A 12 -8.46 -12.41 6.41
C ASP A 12 -7.15 -11.61 6.49
N ARG A 13 -6.89 -11.10 7.69
CA ARG A 13 -5.71 -10.27 7.97
C ARG A 13 -4.39 -11.03 7.79
N ALA A 14 -4.35 -12.33 8.08
CA ALA A 14 -3.13 -13.13 8.02
C ALA A 14 -2.72 -13.42 6.56
N ALA A 15 -3.70 -13.49 5.65
CA ALA A 15 -3.47 -13.65 4.23
C ALA A 15 -3.19 -12.32 3.49
N ALA A 16 -3.39 -11.16 4.13
CA ALA A 16 -3.22 -9.85 3.49
C ALA A 16 -1.74 -9.51 3.25
N PHE A 17 -1.44 -8.81 2.16
CA PHE A 17 -0.08 -8.36 1.90
C PHE A 17 0.24 -7.10 2.70
N ARG A 18 1.45 -7.08 3.25
CA ARG A 18 1.90 -6.03 4.17
C ARG A 18 2.97 -5.15 3.52
N SER A 19 2.81 -3.85 3.67
CA SER A 19 3.84 -2.83 3.41
C SER A 19 3.94 -1.92 4.63
N GLY A 20 5.13 -1.40 4.94
CA GLY A 20 5.31 -0.56 6.13
C GLY A 20 6.62 0.22 6.14
N ASN A 21 6.64 1.31 6.90
CA ASN A 21 7.80 2.19 7.02
C ASN A 21 8.50 2.11 8.39
N GLY A 22 8.10 1.16 9.25
CA GLY A 22 8.61 1.00 10.62
C GLY A 22 7.78 1.72 11.70
N THR A 23 6.90 2.63 11.31
CA THR A 23 5.95 3.30 12.22
C THR A 23 4.51 2.94 11.86
N THR A 24 4.19 2.98 10.57
CA THR A 24 2.89 2.64 10.01
C THR A 24 3.05 1.45 9.07
N ALA A 25 2.02 0.61 9.02
CA ALA A 25 1.90 -0.44 8.02
C ALA A 25 0.50 -0.45 7.41
N ILE A 26 0.40 -0.97 6.21
CA ILE A 26 -0.86 -1.34 5.57
C ILE A 26 -0.95 -2.84 5.40
N LEU A 27 -2.17 -3.34 5.48
CA LEU A 27 -2.55 -4.68 5.06
C LEU A 27 -3.55 -4.53 3.92
N VAL A 28 -3.18 -5.01 2.74
CA VAL A 28 -3.97 -4.91 1.51
C VAL A 28 -4.59 -6.27 1.22
N HIS A 29 -5.91 -6.31 1.09
CA HIS A 29 -6.63 -7.55 0.85
C HIS A 29 -6.56 -7.99 -0.61
N GLY A 30 -6.66 -7.04 -1.54
CA GLY A 30 -6.68 -7.30 -2.97
C GLY A 30 -8.06 -7.73 -3.50
N ASP A 31 -9.17 -7.38 -2.86
CA ASP A 31 -10.50 -7.79 -3.34
C ASP A 31 -10.95 -6.91 -4.54
N PRO A 32 -11.26 -7.49 -5.72
CA PRO A 32 -11.64 -6.70 -6.90
C PRO A 32 -12.93 -5.88 -6.74
N VAL A 33 -13.82 -6.29 -5.84
CA VAL A 33 -15.17 -5.73 -5.65
C VAL A 33 -15.21 -4.83 -4.43
N ALA A 34 -14.62 -5.27 -3.33
CA ALA A 34 -14.68 -4.59 -2.03
C ALA A 34 -13.29 -4.58 -1.37
N GLU A 35 -12.36 -3.84 -1.99
CA GLU A 35 -10.99 -3.76 -1.50
C GLU A 35 -10.96 -3.18 -0.08
N ARG A 36 -10.16 -3.81 0.77
CA ARG A 36 -9.98 -3.41 2.16
C ARG A 36 -8.51 -3.19 2.45
N VAL A 37 -8.18 -1.96 2.86
CA VAL A 37 -6.85 -1.58 3.32
C VAL A 37 -6.92 -1.21 4.80
N ILE A 38 -6.26 -2.00 5.64
CA ILE A 38 -6.17 -1.77 7.08
C ILE A 38 -4.87 -1.04 7.38
N ILE A 39 -4.95 0.09 8.10
CA ILE A 39 -3.77 0.86 8.50
C ILE A 39 -3.43 0.56 9.96
N GLU A 40 -2.21 0.07 10.23
CA GLU A 40 -1.71 -0.32 11.54
C GLU A 40 -0.75 0.72 12.14
N PRO A 41 -0.59 0.79 13.49
CA PRO A 41 -1.29 0.01 14.51
C PRO A 41 -2.67 0.54 14.91
N HIS A 42 -2.92 1.84 14.71
CA HIS A 42 -4.15 2.53 15.15
C HIS A 42 -4.78 3.38 14.04
N GLY A 43 -4.56 2.97 12.78
CA GLY A 43 -5.09 3.69 11.63
C GLY A 43 -6.51 3.25 11.27
N PRO A 44 -7.18 4.02 10.41
CA PRO A 44 -8.50 3.66 9.92
C PRO A 44 -8.46 2.44 8.99
N VAL A 45 -9.65 1.89 8.73
CA VAL A 45 -9.88 1.01 7.58
C VAL A 45 -10.33 1.87 6.40
N VAL A 46 -9.56 1.83 5.32
CA VAL A 46 -9.93 2.43 4.04
C VAL A 46 -10.53 1.33 3.17
N THR A 47 -11.71 1.59 2.63
CA THR A 47 -12.44 0.68 1.75
C THR A 47 -12.53 1.29 0.35
N ILE A 48 -12.34 0.48 -0.68
CA ILE A 48 -12.51 0.89 -2.08
C ILE A 48 -13.47 -0.09 -2.74
N ASP A 49 -14.72 0.33 -2.88
CA ASP A 49 -15.79 -0.49 -3.45
C ASP A 49 -15.91 -0.20 -4.96
N ARG A 50 -16.02 -1.24 -5.78
CA ARG A 50 -16.19 -1.15 -7.24
C ARG A 50 -17.43 -1.89 -7.68
N PRO A 51 -18.61 -1.26 -7.60
CA PRO A 51 -19.86 -1.87 -8.05
C PRO A 51 -19.74 -2.25 -9.54
N GLY A 52 -19.99 -3.52 -9.85
CA GLY A 52 -19.89 -4.09 -11.20
C GLY A 52 -18.62 -4.90 -11.49
N ALA A 53 -17.57 -4.83 -10.66
CA ALA A 53 -16.39 -5.68 -10.81
C ALA A 53 -16.71 -7.19 -10.58
N ALA A 54 -17.78 -7.48 -9.84
CA ALA A 54 -18.22 -8.84 -9.50
C ALA A 54 -18.84 -9.62 -10.67
N ALA A 55 -19.31 -8.95 -11.72
CA ALA A 55 -20.09 -9.58 -12.79
C ALA A 55 -19.29 -10.60 -13.64
N THR A 56 -17.98 -10.71 -13.44
CA THR A 56 -17.10 -11.63 -14.19
C THR A 56 -16.48 -12.75 -13.34
N GLY A 57 -16.92 -12.95 -12.08
CA GLY A 57 -16.14 -13.73 -11.11
C GLY A 57 -14.77 -13.08 -10.86
N HIS A 58 -13.78 -13.80 -10.31
CA HIS A 58 -12.38 -13.34 -10.30
C HIS A 58 -11.78 -13.13 -11.70
N GLY A 59 -12.61 -13.10 -12.76
CA GLY A 59 -12.38 -12.49 -14.06
C GLY A 59 -10.98 -12.77 -14.55
N GLY A 60 -10.80 -13.93 -15.18
CA GLY A 60 -9.50 -14.51 -15.53
C GLY A 60 -8.41 -13.46 -15.70
N ASN A 61 -7.32 -13.61 -14.95
CA ASN A 61 -6.20 -12.67 -14.75
C ASN A 61 -6.26 -11.80 -13.49
N TYR A 62 -6.97 -12.23 -12.44
CA TYR A 62 -6.70 -11.69 -11.11
C TYR A 62 -5.28 -12.07 -10.64
N CYS A 63 -4.58 -11.12 -10.03
CA CYS A 63 -3.32 -11.34 -9.35
C CYS A 63 -3.11 -10.23 -8.32
N ARG A 64 -2.65 -10.58 -7.12
CA ARG A 64 -2.03 -9.62 -6.21
C ARG A 64 -0.56 -9.95 -6.04
N LEU A 65 0.26 -8.93 -5.87
CA LEU A 65 1.70 -9.04 -5.76
C LEU A 65 2.24 -8.08 -4.72
N VAL A 66 3.29 -8.51 -4.01
CA VAL A 66 4.17 -7.62 -3.25
C VAL A 66 5.57 -7.69 -3.85
N ASP A 67 6.15 -6.53 -4.17
CA ASP A 67 7.52 -6.38 -4.62
C ASP A 67 8.39 -5.95 -3.43
N PHE A 68 9.29 -6.82 -3.00
CA PHE A 68 10.17 -6.53 -1.85
C PHE A 68 11.28 -5.53 -2.19
N THR A 69 11.52 -5.25 -3.47
CA THR A 69 12.47 -4.23 -3.92
C THR A 69 11.93 -2.83 -3.62
N THR A 70 10.63 -2.62 -3.83
CA THR A 70 9.97 -1.33 -3.70
C THR A 70 9.03 -1.24 -2.49
N ALA A 71 8.80 -2.35 -1.80
CA ALA A 71 7.74 -2.53 -0.80
C ALA A 71 6.34 -2.16 -1.30
N GLU A 72 6.13 -2.19 -2.62
CA GLU A 72 4.85 -1.94 -3.25
C GLU A 72 3.99 -3.19 -3.24
N VAL A 73 2.72 -3.03 -2.88
CA VAL A 73 1.67 -4.02 -3.05
C VAL A 73 0.78 -3.60 -4.21
N SER A 74 0.44 -4.51 -5.11
CA SER A 74 -0.45 -4.26 -6.24
C SER A 74 -1.50 -5.35 -6.37
N ALA A 75 -2.71 -4.97 -6.77
CA ALA A 75 -3.79 -5.88 -7.15
C ALA A 75 -4.26 -5.56 -8.58
N TRP A 76 -4.40 -6.63 -9.36
CA TRP A 76 -4.61 -6.63 -10.80
C TRP A 76 -5.86 -7.45 -11.10
N TRP A 77 -6.68 -6.99 -12.04
CA TRP A 77 -7.75 -7.78 -12.64
C TRP A 77 -8.16 -7.18 -13.97
N GLY A 78 -8.68 -8.04 -14.86
CA GLY A 78 -8.98 -7.65 -16.24
C GLY A 78 -7.72 -7.19 -17.00
N GLY A 79 -6.55 -7.74 -16.68
CA GLY A 79 -5.29 -7.50 -17.39
C GLY A 79 -4.56 -6.18 -17.08
N LEU A 80 -5.04 -5.38 -16.11
CA LEU A 80 -4.42 -4.11 -15.72
C LEU A 80 -4.27 -4.01 -14.19
N PRO A 81 -3.27 -3.27 -13.68
CA PRO A 81 -3.21 -2.90 -12.28
C PRO A 81 -4.38 -1.95 -11.96
N ARG A 82 -5.09 -2.25 -10.87
CA ARG A 82 -6.30 -1.52 -10.48
C ARG A 82 -6.17 -0.89 -9.11
N HIS A 83 -5.33 -1.47 -8.26
CA HIS A 83 -4.94 -0.89 -6.99
C HIS A 83 -3.45 -1.10 -6.76
N ARG A 84 -2.77 -0.06 -6.33
CA ARG A 84 -1.35 -0.09 -5.99
C ARG A 84 -1.16 0.67 -4.69
N ALA A 85 -0.35 0.18 -3.77
CA ALA A 85 -0.18 0.81 -2.47
C ALA A 85 1.20 0.54 -1.87
N PHE A 86 1.71 1.52 -1.13
CA PHE A 86 2.91 1.36 -0.31
C PHE A 86 2.84 2.34 0.87
N VAL A 87 3.72 2.14 1.85
CA VAL A 87 3.90 3.11 2.94
C VAL A 87 5.17 3.90 2.70
N SER A 88 5.03 5.18 2.35
CA SER A 88 6.18 6.05 2.11
C SER A 88 6.96 6.27 3.40
N ARG A 89 8.18 5.73 3.43
CA ARG A 89 9.20 6.07 4.43
C ARG A 89 9.75 7.50 4.24
N ALA A 90 9.74 8.04 3.03
CA ALA A 90 10.25 9.38 2.75
C ALA A 90 9.30 10.46 3.29
N ASP A 91 8.00 10.23 3.14
CA ASP A 91 6.95 11.22 3.40
C ASP A 91 6.12 10.88 4.65
N GLY A 92 6.28 9.69 5.23
CA GLY A 92 5.56 9.29 6.44
C GLY A 92 4.07 8.98 6.24
N VAL A 93 3.64 8.72 5.00
CA VAL A 93 2.23 8.52 4.64
C VAL A 93 1.99 7.19 3.94
N VAL A 94 0.77 6.65 4.06
CA VAL A 94 0.24 5.61 3.19
C VAL A 94 -0.12 6.24 1.85
N VAL A 95 0.29 5.60 0.76
CA VAL A 95 0.02 6.03 -0.61
C VAL A 95 -0.71 4.92 -1.34
N GLN A 96 -1.85 5.23 -1.96
CA GLN A 96 -2.61 4.30 -2.77
C GLN A 96 -2.95 4.93 -4.13
N GLN A 97 -2.80 4.17 -5.20
CA GLN A 97 -3.32 4.49 -6.52
C GLN A 97 -4.54 3.61 -6.80
N ILE A 98 -5.63 4.24 -7.19
CA ILE A 98 -6.84 3.58 -7.69
C ILE A 98 -6.88 3.84 -9.19
N ASN A 99 -6.96 2.77 -9.98
CA ASN A 99 -6.94 2.86 -11.43
C ASN A 99 -8.18 2.23 -12.05
N GLY A 100 -8.55 2.75 -13.22
CA GLY A 100 -9.37 2.02 -14.18
C GLY A 100 -10.87 2.04 -13.92
N GLY A 101 -11.42 3.22 -13.68
CA GLY A 101 -12.87 3.46 -13.70
C GLY A 101 -13.49 3.62 -12.31
N PRO A 102 -14.83 3.73 -12.27
CA PRO A 102 -15.51 4.24 -11.10
C PRO A 102 -15.31 3.35 -9.86
N ALA A 103 -15.03 3.99 -8.74
CA ALA A 103 -14.86 3.37 -7.44
C ALA A 103 -15.41 4.29 -6.35
N GLU A 104 -15.82 3.71 -5.23
CA GLU A 104 -16.24 4.44 -4.05
C GLU A 104 -15.21 4.24 -2.94
N VAL A 105 -14.60 5.34 -2.50
CA VAL A 105 -13.64 5.35 -1.40
C VAL A 105 -14.36 5.77 -0.12
N GLY A 106 -14.17 5.01 0.94
CA GLY A 106 -14.70 5.31 2.26
C GLY A 106 -13.67 5.08 3.35
N VAL A 107 -13.86 5.79 4.45
CA VAL A 107 -13.14 5.56 5.71
C VAL A 107 -14.18 5.27 6.78
N ALA A 108 -14.06 4.11 7.44
CA ALA A 108 -15.07 3.67 8.40
C ALA A 108 -15.30 4.73 9.49
N GLY A 109 -16.57 5.12 9.67
CA GLY A 109 -16.99 6.11 10.68
C GLY A 109 -16.59 7.56 10.39
N CYS A 110 -16.17 7.89 9.17
CA CYS A 110 -15.74 9.23 8.79
C CYS A 110 -16.54 9.77 7.62
N THR A 111 -17.00 11.02 7.73
CA THR A 111 -17.71 11.72 6.64
C THR A 111 -16.72 12.49 5.77
N PRO A 112 -16.80 12.37 4.44
CA PRO A 112 -15.96 13.13 3.51
C PRO A 112 -16.41 14.59 3.40
N TYR A 113 -15.47 15.50 3.15
CA TYR A 113 -15.74 16.91 2.86
C TYR A 113 -14.65 17.49 1.94
N GLY A 114 -14.98 18.51 1.15
CA GLY A 114 -14.03 19.13 0.21
C GLY A 114 -14.68 19.54 -1.10
N GLN A 115 -13.85 19.83 -2.10
CA GLN A 115 -14.27 20.21 -3.44
C GLN A 115 -13.79 19.18 -4.47
N ALA A 116 -14.36 19.21 -5.68
CA ALA A 116 -13.96 18.32 -6.76
C ALA A 116 -12.44 18.41 -6.99
N GLY A 117 -11.79 17.26 -7.12
CA GLY A 117 -10.33 17.20 -7.28
C GLY A 117 -9.54 16.92 -5.99
N LEU A 118 -10.09 17.29 -4.82
CA LEU A 118 -9.41 17.15 -3.53
C LEU A 118 -10.42 17.02 -2.38
N ILE A 119 -10.55 15.81 -1.83
CA ILE A 119 -11.55 15.48 -0.80
C ILE A 119 -10.86 14.93 0.43
N LEU A 120 -11.18 15.49 1.59
CA LEU A 120 -10.71 15.05 2.90
C LEU A 120 -11.71 14.06 3.51
N ILE A 121 -11.20 13.03 4.16
CA ILE A 121 -12.01 12.06 4.92
C ILE A 121 -11.39 11.87 6.31
N GLY A 122 -12.16 12.21 7.35
CA GLY A 122 -11.73 12.03 8.74
C GLY A 122 -10.48 12.82 9.16
N GLY A 123 -10.08 13.85 8.40
CA GLY A 123 -8.93 14.71 8.69
C GLY A 123 -7.54 14.08 8.48
N LEU A 124 -7.47 12.79 8.13
CA LEU A 124 -6.22 12.06 7.93
C LEU A 124 -6.13 11.38 6.57
N THR A 125 -7.14 11.49 5.73
CA THR A 125 -7.15 10.93 4.37
C THR A 125 -7.50 12.00 3.34
N VAL A 126 -6.75 12.04 2.25
CA VAL A 126 -7.03 12.87 1.06
C VAL A 126 -7.24 11.95 -0.13
N VAL A 127 -8.30 12.20 -0.90
CA VAL A 127 -8.52 11.64 -2.23
C VAL A 127 -8.33 12.76 -3.26
N ALA A 128 -7.38 12.58 -4.17
CA ALA A 128 -7.07 13.51 -5.24
C ALA A 128 -7.24 12.87 -6.63
N GLY A 129 -7.83 13.61 -7.57
CA GLY A 129 -8.16 13.11 -8.92
C GLY A 129 -9.61 13.46 -9.32
N ASP A 130 -10.15 12.83 -10.36
CA ASP A 130 -11.57 13.00 -10.72
C ASP A 130 -12.46 12.29 -9.71
N ALA A 131 -12.75 12.99 -8.61
CA ALA A 131 -13.52 12.49 -7.49
C ALA A 131 -14.52 13.53 -6.99
N ALA A 132 -15.66 13.06 -6.50
CA ALA A 132 -16.72 13.85 -5.92
C ALA A 132 -17.25 13.19 -4.63
N VAL A 133 -17.76 14.00 -3.71
CA VAL A 133 -18.44 13.50 -2.51
C VAL A 133 -19.84 13.01 -2.90
N THR A 134 -20.17 11.78 -2.50
CA THR A 134 -21.48 11.15 -2.71
C THR A 134 -21.95 10.53 -1.40
N GLY A 135 -22.81 11.23 -0.68
CA GLY A 135 -23.25 10.82 0.66
C GLY A 135 -22.05 10.71 1.63
N GLU A 136 -21.88 9.54 2.22
CA GLU A 136 -20.78 9.25 3.17
C GLU A 136 -19.49 8.75 2.48
N ARG A 137 -19.45 8.73 1.14
CA ARG A 137 -18.31 8.19 0.38
C ARG A 137 -17.80 9.19 -0.65
N VAL A 138 -16.65 8.85 -1.21
CA VAL A 138 -16.04 9.59 -2.32
C VAL A 138 -16.13 8.74 -3.57
N THR A 139 -16.92 9.19 -4.55
CA THR A 139 -16.95 8.57 -5.87
C THR A 139 -15.77 9.06 -6.68
N VAL A 140 -14.83 8.16 -6.95
CA VAL A 140 -13.77 8.32 -7.95
C VAL A 140 -14.35 7.89 -9.30
N ARG A 141 -14.16 8.69 -10.36
CA ARG A 141 -14.68 8.39 -11.71
C ARG A 141 -13.61 7.79 -12.63
N SER A 142 -12.36 8.19 -12.44
CA SER A 142 -11.21 7.73 -13.23
C SER A 142 -10.09 7.19 -12.32
N ASP A 143 -8.86 7.65 -12.52
CA ASP A 143 -7.77 7.37 -11.60
C ASP A 143 -7.77 8.37 -10.43
N ALA A 144 -7.37 7.89 -9.25
CA ALA A 144 -7.22 8.71 -8.07
C ALA A 144 -6.02 8.29 -7.22
N LEU A 145 -5.45 9.27 -6.52
CA LEU A 145 -4.46 9.10 -5.48
C LEU A 145 -5.16 9.22 -4.12
N VAL A 146 -4.99 8.22 -3.26
CA VAL A 146 -5.46 8.25 -1.88
C VAL A 146 -4.25 8.28 -0.96
N LEU A 147 -4.15 9.34 -0.15
CA LEU A 147 -3.09 9.52 0.83
C LEU A 147 -3.69 9.43 2.22
N THR A 148 -3.09 8.65 3.11
CA THR A 148 -3.51 8.57 4.51
C THR A 148 -2.33 8.68 5.45
N GLY A 149 -2.40 9.59 6.42
CA GLY A 149 -1.34 9.76 7.41
C GLY A 149 -1.26 11.16 7.99
N PRO A 150 -0.26 11.41 8.85
CA PRO A 150 0.00 12.74 9.36
C PRO A 150 0.67 13.63 8.30
N GLY A 151 0.53 14.96 8.43
CA GLY A 151 1.25 15.95 7.62
C GLY A 151 0.39 16.67 6.57
N ASP A 152 1.06 17.40 5.69
CA ASP A 152 0.40 18.17 4.62
C ASP A 152 0.07 17.27 3.42
N LEU A 153 -1.02 16.51 3.57
CA LEU A 153 -1.49 15.61 2.53
C LEU A 153 -1.92 16.34 1.25
N VAL A 154 -2.35 17.60 1.36
CA VAL A 154 -2.77 18.41 0.21
C VAL A 154 -1.56 18.82 -0.64
N ALA A 155 -0.45 19.20 -0.01
CA ALA A 155 0.80 19.43 -0.72
C ALA A 155 1.31 18.14 -1.37
N LEU A 156 1.26 17.01 -0.66
CA LEU A 156 1.69 15.71 -1.19
C LEU A 156 0.83 15.24 -2.38
N ALA A 157 -0.47 15.55 -2.38
CA ALA A 157 -1.40 15.21 -3.46
C ALA A 157 -1.08 15.88 -4.81
N ARG A 158 -0.17 16.86 -4.83
CA ARG A 158 0.33 17.48 -6.09
C ARG A 158 1.35 16.62 -6.81
N HIS A 159 1.88 15.59 -6.16
CA HIS A 159 2.83 14.66 -6.76
C HIS A 159 2.10 13.46 -7.37
N SER A 160 2.67 12.88 -8.42
CA SER A 160 2.16 11.61 -8.93
C SER A 160 2.49 10.47 -7.97
N TYR A 161 1.76 9.36 -8.11
CA TYR A 161 2.09 8.11 -7.42
C TYR A 161 3.54 7.68 -7.68
N THR A 162 3.99 7.80 -8.93
CA THR A 162 5.35 7.45 -9.36
C THR A 162 6.40 8.32 -8.66
N ASP A 163 6.17 9.63 -8.52
CA ASP A 163 7.10 10.53 -7.82
C ASP A 163 7.23 10.17 -6.33
N LEU A 164 6.10 9.87 -5.69
CA LEU A 164 6.06 9.39 -4.31
C LEU A 164 6.80 8.05 -4.16
N LEU A 165 6.58 7.11 -5.08
CA LEU A 165 7.25 5.81 -5.08
C LEU A 165 8.77 5.95 -5.27
N LEU A 166 9.22 6.81 -6.18
CA LEU A 166 10.65 7.05 -6.40
C LEU A 166 11.33 7.63 -5.16
N ARG A 167 10.71 8.62 -4.50
CA ARG A 167 11.21 9.16 -3.22
C ARG A 167 11.29 8.08 -2.13
N HIS A 168 10.25 7.24 -2.06
CA HIS A 168 10.24 6.12 -1.13
C HIS A 168 11.40 5.15 -1.41
N VAL A 169 11.53 4.65 -2.64
CA VAL A 169 12.56 3.68 -3.04
C VAL A 169 13.96 4.23 -2.76
N ALA A 170 14.23 5.50 -3.06
CA ALA A 170 15.51 6.14 -2.79
C ALA A 170 15.90 6.08 -1.29
N ARG A 171 14.92 6.19 -0.38
CA ARG A 171 15.13 6.10 1.07
C ARG A 171 15.00 4.67 1.62
N HIS A 172 14.31 3.78 0.92
CA HIS A 172 14.01 2.41 1.31
C HIS A 172 15.13 1.43 0.94
N ALA A 173 15.72 1.57 -0.25
CA ALA A 173 16.69 0.62 -0.81
C ALA A 173 17.90 0.34 0.12
N PRO A 174 18.50 1.33 0.81
CA PRO A 174 19.62 1.05 1.72
C PRO A 174 19.27 0.13 2.90
N ALA A 175 18.00 0.08 3.33
CA ALA A 175 17.57 -0.71 4.47
C ALA A 175 17.45 -2.21 4.17
N TYR A 176 17.27 -2.60 2.89
CA TYR A 176 17.09 -3.99 2.46
C TYR A 176 18.32 -4.57 1.74
N LEU A 177 19.26 -3.72 1.31
CA LEU A 177 20.56 -4.19 0.78
C LEU A 177 21.43 -4.87 1.85
N GLY A 178 21.09 -4.74 3.14
CA GLY A 178 21.74 -5.44 4.26
C GLY A 178 21.16 -6.82 4.61
N THR A 179 20.06 -7.23 3.97
CA THR A 179 19.36 -8.50 4.26
C THR A 179 19.27 -9.37 3.00
N THR A 180 20.39 -9.97 2.60
CA THR A 180 20.34 -11.20 1.80
C THR A 180 19.82 -12.33 2.69
N GLN A 181 18.57 -12.73 2.48
CA GLN A 181 18.02 -13.95 3.06
C GLN A 181 18.68 -15.14 2.36
N ASP A 182 19.65 -15.77 3.02
CA ASP A 182 20.18 -17.06 2.58
C ASP A 182 19.10 -18.12 2.74
N ARG A 183 19.01 -19.03 1.77
CA ARG A 183 17.91 -19.99 1.61
C ARG A 183 17.92 -21.08 2.71
N ASP A 184 18.94 -21.08 3.55
CA ASP A 184 19.21 -22.09 4.59
C ASP A 184 18.95 -21.62 6.04
N GLY A 185 18.23 -20.50 6.23
CA GLY A 185 17.65 -20.18 7.54
C GLY A 185 18.61 -19.71 8.63
N TYR A 186 19.79 -19.20 8.28
CA TYR A 186 20.71 -18.56 9.24
C TYR A 186 20.76 -17.04 9.04
N GLN A 187 20.24 -16.28 10.00
CA GLN A 187 20.38 -14.82 10.03
C GLN A 187 21.81 -14.43 10.42
N ARG A 188 22.56 -13.76 9.54
CA ARG A 188 23.75 -12.98 9.92
C ARG A 188 23.45 -11.50 9.73
N THR A 189 23.40 -10.77 10.84
CA THR A 189 23.42 -9.31 10.83
C THR A 189 24.84 -8.86 10.44
N ILE A 190 25.01 -8.26 9.26
CA ILE A 190 26.23 -7.48 8.96
C ILE A 190 25.98 -6.08 9.50
N ASN A 191 26.60 -5.79 10.64
CA ASN A 191 26.58 -4.44 11.21
C ASN A 191 27.45 -3.54 10.31
N PRO A 192 26.97 -2.36 9.84
CA PRO A 192 27.75 -1.48 8.97
C PRO A 192 28.94 -0.78 9.66
N ALA A 193 29.13 -0.99 10.97
CA ALA A 193 30.36 -0.63 11.67
C ALA A 193 31.30 -1.84 11.71
N GLY A 194 32.27 -1.88 10.81
CA GLY A 194 33.25 -2.95 10.71
C GLY A 194 34.08 -3.11 11.98
N HIS A 195 33.75 -4.12 12.79
CA HIS A 195 34.73 -4.85 13.60
C HIS A 195 34.31 -6.31 13.68
N ALA A 196 35.02 -7.16 12.94
CA ALA A 196 34.95 -8.60 13.10
C ALA A 196 35.63 -8.98 14.42
N ALA A 197 34.86 -9.39 15.42
CA ALA A 197 35.38 -10.13 16.56
C ALA A 197 35.13 -11.63 16.34
N SER A 198 36.14 -12.31 15.81
CA SER A 198 36.23 -13.77 15.80
C SER A 198 36.83 -14.25 17.12
N GLY A 199 36.15 -15.16 17.82
CA GLY A 199 36.72 -15.92 18.93
C GLY A 199 36.05 -17.28 19.05
N PRO A 200 36.79 -18.41 19.09
CA PRO A 200 36.19 -19.72 19.25
C PRO A 200 35.88 -20.00 20.73
N ARG A 201 34.75 -20.66 21.01
CA ARG A 201 34.61 -21.40 22.27
C ARG A 201 34.50 -22.89 21.98
N ALA A 202 35.58 -23.56 22.38
CA ALA A 202 35.77 -24.99 22.38
C ALA A 202 34.68 -25.71 23.20
N GLY A 203 34.39 -26.94 22.80
CA GLY A 203 33.54 -27.84 23.55
C GLY A 203 34.14 -28.26 24.89
N ARG A 204 33.25 -28.54 25.83
CA ARG A 204 33.20 -29.74 26.66
C ARG A 204 31.78 -29.90 27.16
#